data_AF-A0A1F8QWJ5-F1
#
_entry.id   AF-A0A1F8QWJ5-F1
#
_cell.length_a   1.000
_cell.length_b   1.000
_cell.length_c   1.000
_cell.angle_alpha   90.00
_cell.angle_beta   90.00
_cell.angle_gamma   90.00
#
_symmetry.space_group_name_H-M   'P 1'
#
loop_
_entity.id
_entity.type
_entity.pdbx_description
1 polymer ?
#
loop_
_entity_poly.entity_id
_entity_poly.type
_entity_poly.pdbx_seq_one_letter_code
_entity_poly.pdbx_strand_id
1 'polypeptide(L)'
;MDKIIVTVFLVMAGVISSVFAFNSIYPAIVQSGDAMTAMERRIDERMKTQIKIINAARSGNDVVIWVKNIGNLRVLAPESSDVFFGPQGNYARIPYSVGTPNWFYTIENSSEYDWHPTGTLKMTIAYSSPPDPGTYFIKVVLTNGISDEYLVSW
;
A
#
# COMPACT_ATOMS: atom_id res chain seq x y z
N MET A 1 47.68 17.75 48.71
CA MET A 1 47.75 17.57 47.24
C MET A 1 46.82 16.46 46.77
N ASP A 2 46.68 15.35 47.50
CA ASP A 2 45.80 14.22 47.12
C ASP A 2 44.32 14.57 46.85
N LYS A 3 43.68 15.40 47.68
CA LYS A 3 42.26 15.78 47.46
C LYS A 3 42.03 16.53 46.14
N ILE A 4 43.00 17.29 45.67
CA ILE A 4 42.89 18.05 44.42
C ILE A 4 43.00 17.09 43.24
N ILE A 5 43.97 16.17 43.30
CA ILE A 5 44.19 15.15 42.25
C ILE A 5 42.97 14.24 42.12
N VAL A 6 42.42 13.75 43.24
CA VAL A 6 41.21 12.90 43.23
C VAL A 6 40.01 13.65 42.64
N THR A 7 39.82 14.92 43.01
CA THR A 7 38.74 15.76 42.45
C THR A 7 38.88 15.94 40.94
N VAL A 8 40.10 16.20 40.44
CA VAL A 8 40.36 16.39 39.00
C VAL A 8 40.08 15.10 38.22
N PHE A 9 40.53 13.94 38.72
CA PHE A 9 40.24 12.66 38.08
C PHE A 9 38.74 12.33 38.05
N LEU A 10 38.01 12.61 39.13
CA LEU A 10 36.57 12.39 39.18
C LEU A 10 35.82 13.26 38.16
N VAL A 11 36.23 14.53 38.01
CA VAL A 11 35.65 15.43 37.01
C VAL A 11 35.95 14.95 35.60
N MET A 12 37.18 14.52 35.30
CA MET A 12 37.53 13.96 33.99
C MET A 12 36.73 12.69 33.68
N ALA A 13 36.61 11.77 34.63
CA ALA A 13 35.80 10.57 34.47
C ALA A 13 34.33 10.91 34.19
N GLY A 14 33.75 11.88 34.92
CA GLY A 14 32.38 12.33 34.70
C GLY A 14 32.14 12.92 33.31
N VAL A 15 33.07 13.74 32.80
CA VAL A 15 32.98 14.32 31.46
C VAL A 15 33.07 13.23 30.39
N ILE A 16 34.02 12.29 30.52
CA ILE A 16 34.20 11.18 29.58
C ILE A 16 32.94 10.31 29.56
N SER A 17 32.44 9.89 30.71
CA SER A 17 31.20 9.09 30.80
C SER A 17 30.00 9.80 30.20
N SER A 18 29.89 11.12 30.37
CA SER A 18 28.81 11.92 29.77
C SER A 18 28.88 11.91 28.25
N VAL A 19 30.06 12.12 27.67
CA VAL A 19 30.25 12.10 26.20
C VAL A 19 29.94 10.71 25.63
N PHE A 20 30.36 9.64 26.31
CA PHE A 20 30.01 8.27 25.91
C PHE A 20 28.50 8.01 25.96
N ALA A 21 27.81 8.46 27.01
CA ALA A 21 26.36 8.35 27.10
C ALA A 21 25.65 9.11 25.97
N PHE A 22 26.07 10.35 25.69
CA PHE A 22 25.51 11.13 24.58
C PHE A 22 25.73 10.45 23.23
N ASN A 23 26.95 10.00 22.93
CA ASN A 23 27.26 9.32 21.68
C ASN A 23 26.51 7.98 21.53
N SER A 24 26.20 7.31 22.64
CA SER A 24 25.44 6.07 22.62
C SER A 24 23.93 6.28 22.43
N ILE A 25 23.37 7.37 22.97
CA ILE A 25 21.91 7.60 23.00
C ILE A 25 21.46 8.46 21.81
N TYR A 26 22.28 9.41 21.36
CA TYR A 26 21.93 10.33 20.28
C TYR A 26 21.49 9.61 18.99
N PRO A 27 22.18 8.56 18.51
CA PRO A 27 21.73 7.82 17.32
C PRO A 27 20.34 7.20 17.49
N ALA A 28 20.04 6.68 18.69
CA ALA A 28 18.74 6.08 19.00
C ALA A 28 17.61 7.12 18.98
N ILE A 29 17.87 8.34 19.47
CA ILE A 29 16.91 9.45 19.44
C ILE A 29 16.63 9.88 17.99
N VAL A 30 17.67 10.07 17.17
CA VAL A 30 17.50 10.48 15.77
C VAL A 30 16.74 9.42 14.97
N GLN A 31 17.14 8.15 15.08
CA GLN A 31 16.45 7.04 14.42
C GLN A 31 14.99 6.92 14.85
N SER A 32 14.69 7.16 16.14
CA SER A 32 13.31 7.15 16.64
C SER A 32 12.48 8.30 16.05
N GLY A 33 13.08 9.49 15.91
CA GLY A 33 12.43 10.64 15.26
C GLY A 33 12.11 10.39 13.79
N ASP A 34 13.07 9.82 13.04
CA ASP A 34 12.89 9.47 11.63
C ASP A 34 11.83 8.36 11.47
N ALA A 35 11.82 7.37 12.36
CA ALA A 35 10.81 6.31 12.35
C ALA A 35 9.40 6.87 12.63
N MET A 36 9.28 7.82 13.57
CA MET A 36 8.02 8.45 13.93
C MET A 36 7.45 9.28 12.78
N THR A 37 8.27 10.12 12.15
CA THR A 37 7.87 10.92 11.00
C THR A 37 7.53 10.05 9.77
N ALA A 38 8.25 8.95 9.56
CA ALA A 38 7.90 7.99 8.52
C ALA A 38 6.56 7.29 8.79
N MET A 39 6.26 6.97 10.05
CA MET A 39 4.98 6.40 10.45
C MET A 39 3.82 7.38 10.23
N GLU A 40 3.99 8.64 10.64
CA GLU A 40 2.99 9.70 10.42
C GLU A 40 2.65 9.84 8.93
N ARG A 41 3.67 9.88 8.07
CA ARG A 41 3.47 9.96 6.61
C ARG A 41 2.71 8.75 6.06
N ARG A 42 3.00 7.54 6.52
CA ARG A 42 2.26 6.32 6.11
C ARG A 42 0.80 6.36 6.57
N ILE A 43 0.54 6.85 7.78
CA ILE A 43 -0.83 7.01 8.28
C ILE A 43 -1.58 8.04 7.44
N ASP A 44 -0.97 9.20 7.18
CA ASP A 44 -1.56 10.26 6.36
C ASP A 44 -1.84 9.77 4.92
N GLU A 45 -0.92 9.02 4.32
CA GLU A 45 -1.11 8.40 3.01
C GLU A 45 -2.29 7.42 2.99
N ARG A 46 -2.43 6.57 4.01
CA ARG A 46 -3.56 5.63 4.12
C ARG A 46 -4.88 6.34 4.36
N MET A 47 -4.88 7.41 5.17
CA MET A 47 -6.09 8.21 5.42
C MET A 47 -6.58 8.95 4.18
N LYS A 48 -5.66 9.41 3.34
CA LYS A 48 -5.97 10.17 2.12
C LYS A 48 -6.17 9.28 0.88
N THR A 49 -5.77 8.02 0.92
CA THR A 49 -6.00 7.08 -0.19
C THR A 49 -7.26 6.28 0.05
N GLN A 50 -8.21 6.36 -0.87
CA GLN A 50 -9.45 5.59 -0.79
C GLN A 50 -9.86 5.15 -2.19
N ILE A 51 -10.29 3.91 -2.33
CA ILE A 51 -10.81 3.36 -3.58
C ILE A 51 -12.19 2.79 -3.38
N LYS A 52 -12.97 2.76 -4.46
CA LYS A 52 -14.27 2.12 -4.47
C LYS A 52 -14.51 1.39 -5.78
N ILE A 53 -14.89 0.13 -5.71
CA ILE A 53 -15.37 -0.65 -6.84
C ILE A 53 -16.76 -0.11 -7.18
N ILE A 54 -16.90 0.47 -8.37
CA ILE A 54 -18.14 1.12 -8.79
C ILE A 54 -19.04 0.16 -9.57
N ASN A 55 -18.45 -0.76 -10.33
CA ASN A 55 -19.19 -1.74 -11.11
C ASN A 55 -18.30 -2.91 -11.52
N ALA A 56 -18.92 -4.06 -11.78
CA ALA A 56 -18.29 -5.21 -12.40
C ALA A 56 -19.25 -5.84 -13.40
N ALA A 57 -18.76 -6.18 -14.59
CA ALA A 57 -19.56 -6.76 -15.65
C ALA A 57 -18.76 -7.79 -16.45
N ARG A 58 -19.47 -8.76 -17.01
CA ARG A 58 -18.89 -9.70 -17.98
C ARG A 58 -18.83 -9.04 -19.36
N SER A 59 -17.69 -9.17 -20.04
CA SER A 59 -17.46 -8.68 -21.39
C SER A 59 -16.95 -9.83 -22.27
N GLY A 60 -17.88 -10.55 -22.89
CA GLY A 60 -17.57 -11.76 -23.66
C GLY A 60 -17.00 -12.87 -22.77
N ASN A 61 -15.72 -13.17 -22.97
CA ASN A 61 -14.98 -14.14 -22.16
C ASN A 61 -14.33 -13.52 -20.92
N ASP A 62 -14.18 -12.20 -20.90
CA ASP A 62 -13.45 -11.49 -19.86
C ASP A 62 -14.39 -10.89 -18.81
N VAL A 63 -13.83 -10.50 -17.68
CA VAL A 63 -14.54 -9.75 -16.64
C VAL A 63 -13.92 -8.38 -16.51
N VAL A 64 -14.77 -7.35 -16.58
CA VAL A 64 -14.36 -5.96 -16.46
C VAL A 64 -14.82 -5.43 -15.10
N ILE A 65 -13.92 -4.79 -14.39
CA ILE A 65 -14.14 -4.20 -13.08
C ILE A 65 -13.73 -2.74 -13.15
N TRP A 66 -14.64 -1.85 -12.76
CA TRP A 66 -14.34 -0.44 -12.65
C TRP A 66 -14.11 -0.09 -11.19
N VAL A 67 -12.96 0.50 -10.92
CA VAL A 67 -12.57 0.99 -9.60
C VAL A 67 -12.32 2.49 -9.71
N LYS A 68 -12.90 3.27 -8.81
CA LYS A 68 -12.74 4.71 -8.76
C LYS A 68 -11.86 5.12 -7.58
N ASN A 69 -10.92 6.03 -7.82
CA ASN A 69 -10.15 6.66 -6.76
C ASN A 69 -11.03 7.76 -6.15
N ILE A 70 -11.51 7.51 -4.93
CA ILE A 70 -12.33 8.44 -4.16
C ILE A 70 -11.52 9.16 -3.07
N GLY A 71 -10.22 8.88 -3.00
CA GLY A 71 -9.29 9.56 -2.12
C GLY A 71 -8.77 10.87 -2.70
N ASN A 72 -7.86 11.48 -1.95
CA ASN A 72 -7.19 12.75 -2.27
C ASN A 72 -5.75 12.56 -2.74
N LEU A 73 -5.23 11.32 -2.74
CA LEU A 73 -3.90 10.99 -3.25
C LEU A 73 -3.98 10.22 -4.56
N ARG A 74 -2.99 10.48 -5.41
CA ARG A 74 -2.76 9.70 -6.64
C ARG A 74 -2.19 8.32 -6.29
N VAL A 75 -2.55 7.31 -7.08
CA VAL A 75 -1.96 5.96 -6.98
C VAL A 75 -1.00 5.78 -8.17
N LEU A 76 0.29 5.65 -7.88
CA LEU A 76 1.37 5.66 -8.89
C LEU A 76 1.58 4.31 -9.58
N ALA A 77 1.33 3.20 -8.90
CA ALA A 77 1.60 1.85 -9.42
C ALA A 77 0.37 0.93 -9.25
N PRO A 78 -0.73 1.15 -10.01
CA PRO A 78 -1.89 0.27 -9.98
C PRO A 78 -1.55 -1.20 -10.25
N GLU A 79 -0.56 -1.48 -11.10
CA GLU A 79 -0.06 -2.82 -11.45
C GLU A 79 0.47 -3.62 -10.26
N SER A 80 0.93 -2.94 -9.22
CA SER A 80 1.44 -3.57 -8.00
C SER A 80 0.34 -3.91 -6.99
N SER A 81 -0.93 -3.70 -7.37
CA SER A 81 -2.09 -4.05 -6.54
C SER A 81 -2.39 -5.55 -6.61
N ASP A 82 -2.97 -6.07 -5.54
CA ASP A 82 -3.47 -7.44 -5.50
C ASP A 82 -4.95 -7.48 -5.85
N VAL A 83 -5.29 -8.29 -6.85
CA VAL A 83 -6.68 -8.52 -7.28
C VAL A 83 -7.05 -9.94 -6.93
N PHE A 84 -8.13 -10.09 -6.16
CA PHE A 84 -8.74 -11.38 -5.86
C PHE A 84 -10.07 -11.46 -6.58
N PHE A 85 -10.28 -12.57 -7.28
CA PHE A 85 -11.50 -12.79 -8.04
C PHE A 85 -11.83 -14.27 -8.09
N GLY A 86 -13.13 -14.59 -8.07
CA GLY A 86 -13.64 -15.94 -8.33
C GLY A 86 -15.04 -16.14 -7.74
N PRO A 87 -15.63 -17.33 -7.93
CA PRO A 87 -16.93 -17.66 -7.35
C PRO A 87 -16.91 -17.56 -5.82
N GLN A 88 -18.07 -17.27 -5.25
CA GLN A 88 -18.22 -17.15 -3.80
C GLN A 88 -17.74 -18.45 -3.11
N GLY A 89 -16.74 -18.32 -2.22
CA GLY A 89 -16.13 -19.45 -1.51
C GLY A 89 -14.94 -20.11 -2.23
N ASN A 90 -14.66 -19.77 -3.49
CA ASN A 90 -13.50 -20.27 -4.24
C ASN A 90 -12.90 -19.18 -5.13
N TYR A 91 -12.34 -18.14 -4.50
CA TYR A 91 -11.63 -17.06 -5.18
C TYR A 91 -10.12 -17.21 -5.05
N ALA A 92 -9.37 -16.72 -6.04
CA ALA A 92 -7.92 -16.76 -6.06
C ALA A 92 -7.34 -15.37 -6.36
N ARG A 93 -6.07 -15.19 -6.00
CA ARG A 93 -5.30 -14.02 -6.44
C ARG A 93 -5.01 -14.16 -7.93
N ILE A 94 -5.39 -13.15 -8.70
CA ILE A 94 -5.12 -13.08 -10.13
C ILE A 94 -3.82 -12.29 -10.34
N PRO A 95 -2.79 -12.87 -10.97
CA PRO A 95 -1.56 -12.15 -11.29
C PRO A 95 -1.76 -11.07 -12.37
N TYR A 96 -0.99 -9.98 -12.26
CA TYR A 96 -0.94 -8.93 -13.29
C TYR A 96 -0.13 -9.41 -14.50
N SER A 97 -0.72 -9.35 -15.71
CA SER A 97 -0.06 -9.58 -17.00
C SER A 97 0.69 -10.92 -17.19
N VAL A 98 0.48 -11.92 -16.31
CA VAL A 98 1.21 -13.20 -16.34
C VAL A 98 0.25 -14.37 -16.13
N GLY A 99 0.33 -15.39 -16.97
CA GLY A 99 -0.45 -16.63 -16.81
C GLY A 99 -1.91 -16.52 -17.25
N THR A 100 -2.75 -17.47 -16.80
CA THR A 100 -4.19 -17.47 -17.05
C THR A 100 -4.90 -18.07 -15.83
N PRO A 101 -5.92 -17.41 -15.26
CA PRO A 101 -6.36 -16.04 -15.57
C PRO A 101 -5.29 -14.99 -15.22
N ASN A 102 -5.26 -13.89 -15.96
CA ASN A 102 -4.44 -12.71 -15.66
C ASN A 102 -5.31 -11.45 -15.70
N TRP A 103 -4.80 -10.34 -15.19
CA TRP A 103 -5.48 -9.06 -15.33
C TRP A 103 -4.56 -7.96 -15.86
N PHE A 104 -5.18 -6.97 -16.50
CA PHE A 104 -4.57 -5.75 -16.99
C PHE A 104 -5.48 -4.56 -16.69
N TYR A 105 -4.97 -3.32 -16.81
CA TYR A 105 -5.77 -2.13 -16.57
C TYR A 105 -5.61 -1.08 -17.65
N THR A 106 -6.62 -0.22 -17.73
CA THR A 106 -6.61 1.03 -18.49
C THR A 106 -7.25 2.11 -17.63
N ILE A 107 -6.74 3.33 -17.67
CA ILE A 107 -7.38 4.46 -16.97
C ILE A 107 -8.29 5.17 -17.98
N GLU A 108 -9.59 5.26 -17.69
CA GLU A 108 -10.57 5.76 -18.67
C GLU A 108 -10.51 7.28 -18.85
N ASN A 109 -10.05 8.01 -17.82
CA ASN A 109 -10.09 9.48 -17.77
C ASN A 109 -8.71 10.13 -17.90
N SER A 110 -7.66 9.39 -18.24
CA SER A 110 -6.33 9.97 -18.44
C SER A 110 -5.53 9.20 -19.50
N SER A 111 -4.61 9.92 -20.16
CA SER A 111 -3.58 9.35 -21.03
C SER A 111 -2.30 9.01 -20.27
N GLU A 112 -2.30 9.19 -18.95
CA GLU A 112 -1.13 8.99 -18.08
C GLU A 112 -1.20 7.64 -17.38
N TYR A 113 -0.04 7.10 -16.99
CA TYR A 113 0.07 5.86 -16.22
C TYR A 113 -0.33 6.02 -14.74
N ASP A 114 -0.51 7.26 -14.27
CA ASP A 114 -0.85 7.60 -12.89
C ASP A 114 -2.37 7.65 -12.68
N TRP A 115 -2.86 6.99 -11.63
CA TRP A 115 -4.28 6.99 -11.27
C TRP A 115 -4.62 8.15 -10.32
N HIS A 116 -5.01 9.28 -10.92
CA HIS A 116 -5.38 10.51 -10.22
C HIS A 116 -6.64 10.36 -9.34
N PRO A 117 -6.78 11.20 -8.30
CA PRO A 117 -8.05 11.39 -7.60
C PRO A 117 -9.20 11.60 -8.59
N THR A 118 -10.37 11.00 -8.31
CA THR A 118 -11.56 10.98 -9.17
C THR A 118 -11.45 10.17 -10.47
N GLY A 119 -10.26 9.69 -10.82
CA GLY A 119 -10.05 8.82 -11.99
C GLY A 119 -10.72 7.46 -11.82
N THR A 120 -11.10 6.85 -12.95
CA THR A 120 -11.64 5.50 -13.00
C THR A 120 -10.61 4.56 -13.63
N LEU A 121 -10.21 3.55 -12.89
CA LEU A 121 -9.39 2.44 -13.33
C LEU A 121 -10.32 1.33 -13.83
N LYS A 122 -10.19 0.97 -15.10
CA LYS A 122 -10.86 -0.18 -15.69
C LYS A 122 -9.89 -1.35 -15.66
N MET A 123 -10.16 -2.32 -14.80
CA MET A 123 -9.41 -3.57 -14.69
C MET A 123 -10.11 -4.63 -15.53
N THR A 124 -9.37 -5.36 -16.35
CA THR A 124 -9.91 -6.44 -17.17
C THR A 124 -9.20 -7.73 -16.78
N ILE A 125 -9.98 -8.73 -16.38
CA ILE A 125 -9.51 -10.07 -16.08
C ILE A 125 -9.73 -10.93 -17.32
N ALA A 126 -8.64 -11.35 -17.93
CA ALA A 126 -8.64 -12.24 -19.08
C ALA A 126 -8.81 -13.69 -18.64
N TYR A 127 -9.79 -14.37 -19.25
CA TYR A 127 -10.01 -15.80 -19.08
C TYR A 127 -9.82 -16.57 -20.38
N SER A 128 -9.43 -17.84 -20.27
CA SER A 128 -9.40 -18.78 -21.40
C SER A 128 -10.81 -19.15 -21.88
N SER A 129 -11.75 -19.26 -20.94
CA SER A 129 -13.16 -19.56 -21.18
C SER A 129 -14.03 -18.62 -20.35
N PRO A 130 -15.19 -18.23 -20.86
CA PRO A 130 -16.09 -17.36 -20.11
C PRO A 130 -16.44 -17.94 -18.73
N PRO A 131 -16.46 -17.12 -17.67
CA PRO A 131 -16.87 -17.58 -16.34
C PRO A 131 -18.35 -17.98 -16.33
N ASP A 132 -18.66 -19.06 -15.61
CA ASP A 132 -20.01 -19.57 -15.45
C ASP A 132 -20.93 -18.54 -14.76
N PRO A 133 -22.25 -18.58 -15.01
CA PRO A 133 -23.22 -17.79 -14.25
C PRO A 133 -23.14 -18.09 -12.75
N GLY A 134 -23.29 -17.06 -11.91
CA GLY A 134 -23.20 -17.22 -10.46
C GLY A 134 -22.80 -15.96 -9.71
N THR A 135 -22.60 -16.11 -8.40
CA THR A 135 -22.11 -15.03 -7.53
C THR A 135 -20.60 -15.06 -7.44
N TYR A 136 -19.98 -13.94 -7.76
CA TYR A 136 -18.53 -13.75 -7.75
C TYR A 136 -18.14 -12.72 -6.70
N PHE A 137 -17.01 -13.00 -6.05
CA PHE A 137 -16.37 -12.11 -5.11
C PHE A 137 -15.20 -11.40 -5.78
N ILE A 138 -15.11 -10.10 -5.54
CA ILE A 138 -14.07 -9.23 -6.06
C ILE A 138 -13.46 -8.49 -4.88
N LYS A 139 -12.13 -8.49 -4.80
CA LYS A 139 -11.41 -7.66 -3.85
C LYS A 139 -10.16 -7.10 -4.48
N VAL A 140 -9.98 -5.80 -4.35
CA VAL A 140 -8.80 -5.08 -4.85
C VAL A 140 -8.08 -4.49 -3.65
N VAL A 141 -6.79 -4.76 -3.54
CA VAL A 141 -5.92 -4.29 -2.45
C VAL A 141 -4.76 -3.51 -3.05
N LEU A 142 -4.64 -2.24 -2.70
CA LEU A 142 -3.52 -1.39 -3.11
C LEU A 142 -2.25 -1.72 -2.31
N THR A 143 -1.10 -1.27 -2.81
CA THR A 143 0.22 -1.44 -2.16
C THR A 143 0.30 -0.84 -0.76
N ASN A 144 -0.51 0.16 -0.44
CA ASN A 144 -0.60 0.77 0.90
C ASN A 144 -1.60 0.06 1.84
N GLY A 145 -2.14 -1.08 1.40
CA GLY A 145 -3.08 -1.91 2.16
C GLY A 145 -4.51 -1.38 2.23
N ILE A 146 -4.85 -0.35 1.46
CA ILE A 146 -6.24 0.07 1.28
C ILE A 146 -6.92 -0.90 0.32
N SER A 147 -8.11 -1.37 0.69
CA SER A 147 -8.85 -2.33 -0.12
C SER A 147 -10.31 -1.99 -0.19
N ASP A 148 -10.95 -2.43 -1.27
CA ASP A 148 -12.40 -2.48 -1.38
C ASP A 148 -12.83 -3.85 -1.90
N GLU A 149 -14.05 -4.24 -1.54
CA GLU A 149 -14.62 -5.54 -1.89
C GLU A 149 -16.05 -5.39 -2.43
N TYR A 150 -16.39 -6.24 -3.40
CA TYR A 150 -17.65 -6.19 -4.09
C TYR A 150 -18.12 -7.60 -4.44
N LEU A 151 -19.41 -7.84 -4.23
CA LEU A 151 -20.09 -9.05 -4.66
C LEU A 151 -20.94 -8.72 -5.88
N VAL A 152 -20.77 -9.49 -6.93
CA VAL A 152 -21.52 -9.35 -8.17
C VAL A 152 -22.16 -10.68 -8.54
N SER A 153 -23.37 -10.65 -9.08
CA SER A 153 -24.11 -11.83 -9.51
C SER A 153 -24.60 -11.63 -10.93
N TRP A 154 -24.39 -12.63 -11.79
CA TRP A 154 -24.85 -12.65 -13.18
C TRP A 154 -25.38 -14.02 -13.57
#